data_AF-A0A3S1B6G2-F1
#
_entry.id   AF-A0A3S1B6G2-F1
#
_cell.length_a   1.000
_cell.length_b   1.000
_cell.length_c   1.000
_cell.angle_alpha   90.00
_cell.angle_beta   90.00
_cell.angle_gamma   90.00
#
_symmetry.space_group_name_H-M   'P 1'
#
loop_
_entity.id
_entity.type
_entity.pdbx_description
1 polymer ?
#
loop_
_entity_poly.entity_id
_entity_poly.type
_entity_poly.pdbx_seq_one_letter_code
_entity_poly.pdbx_strand_id
1 'polypeptide(L)'
;MKQPISQIVKLLSILVFTIAGILFSTLPAYAQTPQCIHGMRIIGEKTIYLSHMPLFNSTCHSYQVLLEATFQEINMNWISKVYS
;
A
#
# COMPACT_ATOMS: atom_id res chain seq x y z
N MET A 1 -10.87 -52.99 13.35
CA MET A 1 -10.60 -51.55 13.57
C MET A 1 -9.92 -50.97 12.33
N LYS A 2 -10.65 -50.28 11.44
CA LYS A 2 -10.11 -49.65 10.22
C LYS A 2 -10.53 -48.18 10.16
N GLN A 3 -10.05 -47.34 11.08
CA GLN A 3 -10.49 -45.94 11.14
C GLN A 3 -9.51 -44.82 11.56
N PRO A 4 -8.18 -44.97 11.65
CA PRO A 4 -7.36 -43.78 11.93
C PRO A 4 -6.97 -43.01 10.65
N ILE A 5 -6.64 -43.70 9.55
CA ILE A 5 -5.94 -43.08 8.42
C ILE A 5 -6.85 -42.12 7.62
N SER A 6 -8.11 -42.49 7.37
CA SER A 6 -9.03 -41.65 6.59
C SER A 6 -9.36 -40.33 7.30
N GLN A 7 -9.48 -40.35 8.63
CA GLN A 7 -9.75 -39.13 9.41
C GLN A 7 -8.51 -38.22 9.43
N ILE A 8 -7.31 -38.79 9.59
CA ILE A 8 -6.04 -38.06 9.55
C ILE A 8 -5.85 -37.36 8.19
N VAL A 9 -6.14 -38.04 7.07
CA VAL A 9 -6.04 -37.45 5.72
C VAL A 9 -7.04 -36.30 5.53
N LYS A 10 -8.26 -36.40 6.08
CA LYS A 10 -9.25 -35.31 6.04
C LYS A 10 -8.81 -34.07 6.84
N LEU A 11 -8.27 -34.28 8.04
CA LEU A 11 -7.75 -33.17 8.85
C LEU A 11 -6.54 -32.50 8.20
N LEU A 12 -5.61 -33.28 7.66
CA LEU A 12 -4.43 -32.76 6.95
C LEU A 12 -4.82 -31.96 5.71
N SER A 13 -5.80 -32.43 4.93
CA SER A 13 -6.27 -31.70 3.75
C SER A 13 -6.92 -30.36 4.14
N ILE A 14 -7.80 -30.33 5.15
CA ILE A 14 -8.39 -29.09 5.65
C ILE A 14 -7.30 -28.12 6.12
N LEU A 15 -6.30 -28.60 6.86
CA LEU A 15 -5.18 -27.79 7.34
C LEU A 15 -4.35 -27.21 6.19
N VAL A 16 -4.06 -28.00 5.16
CA VAL A 16 -3.34 -27.51 3.97
C VAL A 16 -4.15 -26.46 3.23
N PHE A 17 -5.45 -26.65 3.04
CA PHE A 17 -6.31 -25.66 2.39
C PHE A 17 -6.44 -24.36 3.19
N THR A 18 -6.50 -24.43 4.53
CA THR A 18 -6.53 -23.24 5.38
C THR A 18 -5.20 -22.49 5.36
N ILE A 19 -4.06 -23.19 5.50
CA ILE A 19 -2.74 -22.56 5.42
C ILE A 19 -2.51 -21.93 4.04
N ALA A 20 -2.85 -22.64 2.96
CA ALA A 20 -2.77 -22.09 1.60
C ALA A 20 -3.64 -20.82 1.46
N GLY A 21 -4.91 -20.87 1.88
CA GLY A 21 -5.80 -19.71 1.83
C GLY A 21 -5.28 -18.50 2.60
N ILE A 22 -4.69 -18.72 3.77
CA ILE A 22 -4.07 -17.64 4.56
C ILE A 22 -2.84 -17.08 3.83
N LEU A 23 -1.92 -17.93 3.34
CA LEU A 23 -0.73 -17.49 2.62
C LEU A 23 -1.05 -16.69 1.35
N PHE A 24 -2.08 -17.08 0.58
CA PHE A 24 -2.52 -16.32 -0.61
C PHE A 24 -3.19 -14.98 -0.26
N SER A 25 -3.72 -14.83 0.95
CA SER A 25 -4.45 -13.62 1.38
C SER A 25 -3.58 -12.58 2.08
N THR A 26 -2.33 -12.90 2.43
CA THR A 26 -1.46 -12.05 3.28
C THR A 26 -0.41 -11.24 2.53
N LEU A 27 -0.40 -11.22 1.19
CA LEU A 27 0.41 -10.20 0.50
C LEU A 27 -0.26 -8.85 0.78
N PRO A 28 0.41 -7.90 1.46
CA PRO A 28 -0.21 -6.64 1.76
C PRO A 28 -0.48 -5.92 0.44
N ALA A 29 -1.67 -5.34 0.28
CA ALA A 29 -2.13 -4.74 -0.97
C ALA A 29 -1.17 -3.68 -1.56
N TYR A 30 -0.29 -3.10 -0.74
CA TYR A 30 0.72 -2.13 -1.17
C TYR A 30 1.96 -2.77 -1.84
N ALA A 31 2.22 -4.07 -1.67
CA ALA A 31 3.44 -4.72 -2.18
C ALA A 31 3.40 -4.98 -3.70
N GLN A 32 2.25 -4.77 -4.34
CA GLN A 32 2.04 -5.05 -5.77
C GLN A 32 1.64 -3.81 -6.57
N THR A 33 1.55 -2.63 -5.95
CA THR A 33 1.17 -1.42 -6.68
C THR A 33 2.38 -0.81 -7.38
N PRO A 34 2.29 -0.50 -8.69
CA PRO A 34 3.34 0.26 -9.36
C PRO A 34 3.57 1.60 -8.65
N GLN A 35 4.79 2.12 -8.71
CA GLN A 35 5.05 3.49 -8.24
C GLN A 35 4.21 4.45 -9.09
N CYS A 36 3.33 5.21 -8.44
CA CYS A 36 2.44 6.17 -9.10
C CYS A 36 2.69 7.58 -8.58
N ILE A 37 2.38 8.57 -9.42
CA ILE A 37 2.37 9.98 -9.02
C ILE A 37 0.96 10.29 -8.51
N HIS A 38 0.87 10.88 -7.32
CA HIS A 38 -0.39 11.17 -6.66
C HIS A 38 -0.65 12.67 -6.60
N GLY A 39 -1.83 13.09 -7.03
CA GLY A 39 -2.30 14.46 -6.83
C GLY A 39 -2.67 14.70 -5.37
N MET A 40 -2.10 15.75 -4.77
CA MET A 40 -2.38 16.15 -3.39
C MET A 40 -2.88 17.59 -3.37
N ARG A 41 -4.02 17.84 -2.72
CA ARG A 41 -4.51 19.18 -2.42
C ARG A 41 -3.83 19.69 -1.14
N ILE A 42 -3.19 20.84 -1.23
CA ILE A 42 -2.58 21.53 -0.08
C ILE A 42 -3.68 22.33 0.63
N ILE A 43 -3.75 22.18 1.96
CA ILE A 43 -4.72 22.86 2.83
C ILE A 43 -4.01 23.34 4.09
N GLY A 44 -4.33 24.55 4.55
CA GLY A 44 -3.82 25.11 5.80
C GLY A 44 -2.77 26.20 5.59
N GLU A 45 -2.53 26.99 6.65
CA GLU A 45 -1.60 28.12 6.65
C GLU A 45 -0.44 27.88 7.62
N LYS A 46 -0.74 27.74 8.92
CA LYS A 46 0.28 27.47 9.95
C LYS A 46 0.77 26.02 9.94
N THR A 47 -0.17 25.09 9.78
CA THR A 47 0.11 23.66 9.63
C THR A 47 -0.39 23.25 8.26
N ILE A 48 0.47 22.61 7.47
CA ILE A 48 0.13 22.17 6.13
C ILE A 48 -0.36 20.74 6.18
N TYR A 49 -1.51 20.51 5.56
CA TYR A 49 -2.06 19.20 5.31
C TYR A 49 -2.11 18.91 3.80
N LEU A 50 -1.74 17.69 3.44
CA LEU A 50 -1.85 17.15 2.09
C LEU A 50 -3.03 16.17 2.05
N SER A 51 -4.08 16.55 1.33
CA SER A 51 -5.25 15.71 1.09
C SER A 51 -5.11 15.00 -0.26
N HIS A 52 -5.08 13.67 -0.28
CA HIS A 52 -5.05 12.93 -1.55
C HIS A 52 -6.31 13.20 -2.36
N MET A 53 -6.14 13.43 -3.66
CA MET A 53 -7.24 13.52 -4.63
C MET A 53 -7.49 12.14 -5.21
N PRO A 54 -8.45 11.38 -4.67
CA PRO A 54 -8.65 10.01 -5.09
C PRO A 54 -9.14 9.94 -6.53
N LEU A 55 -8.67 8.92 -7.23
CA LEU A 55 -9.17 8.52 -8.53
C LEU A 55 -9.59 7.06 -8.41
N PHE A 56 -10.79 6.84 -7.86
CA PHE A 56 -11.25 5.50 -7.47
C PHE A 56 -11.43 4.52 -8.62
N ASN A 57 -11.35 4.97 -9.87
CA ASN A 57 -11.34 4.09 -11.05
C ASN A 57 -9.94 3.52 -11.38
N SER A 58 -8.90 3.97 -10.70
CA SER A 58 -7.54 3.45 -10.80
C SER A 58 -7.16 2.77 -9.49
N THR A 59 -6.73 1.51 -9.58
CA THR A 59 -6.30 0.71 -8.42
C THR A 59 -5.14 1.36 -7.68
N CYS A 60 -4.33 2.18 -8.35
CA CYS A 60 -3.24 2.91 -7.71
C CYS A 60 -3.71 4.13 -6.90
N HIS A 61 -4.94 4.60 -7.10
CA HIS A 61 -5.48 5.80 -6.43
C HIS A 61 -6.77 5.51 -5.64
N SER A 62 -7.10 4.23 -5.45
CA SER A 62 -8.33 3.78 -4.77
C SER A 62 -8.19 3.79 -3.24
N TYR A 63 -7.71 4.90 -2.69
CA TYR A 63 -7.57 5.11 -1.25
C TYR A 63 -7.72 6.59 -0.91
N GLN A 64 -8.05 6.86 0.35
CA GLN A 64 -8.11 8.21 0.90
C GLN A 64 -7.06 8.35 1.98
N VAL A 65 -6.27 9.42 1.92
CA VAL A 65 -5.29 9.76 2.95
C VAL A 65 -5.26 11.26 3.20
N LEU A 66 -4.96 11.63 4.44
CA LEU A 66 -4.66 12.99 4.87
C LEU A 66 -3.35 12.95 5.65
N LEU A 67 -2.38 13.76 5.23
CA LEU A 67 -1.04 13.79 5.82
C LEU A 67 -0.76 15.20 6.34
N GLU A 68 -0.19 15.31 7.53
CA GLU A 68 0.47 16.54 7.95
C GLU A 68 1.87 16.58 7.31
N ALA A 69 2.28 17.74 6.80
CA ALA A 69 3.54 17.88 6.07
C ALA A 69 4.30 19.15 6.48
N THR A 70 5.63 19.06 6.42
CA THR A 70 6.55 20.18 6.56
C THR A 70 7.43 20.24 5.32
N PHE A 71 7.45 21.40 4.65
CA PHE A 71 8.37 21.62 3.53
C PHE A 71 9.73 22.08 4.05
N GLN A 72 10.79 21.41 3.60
CA GLN A 72 12.16 21.83 3.88
C GLN A 72 12.70 22.62 2.69
N GLU A 73 13.41 23.71 2.97
CA GLU A 73 14.08 24.50 1.93
C GLU A 73 15.11 23.62 1.19
N ILE A 74 15.04 23.62 -0.14
CA ILE A 74 16.06 22.99 -0.98
C ILE A 74 17.12 24.06 -1.25
N ASN A 75 18.38 23.80 -0.87
CA ASN A 75 19.50 24.68 -1.20
C ASN A 75 19.62 24.82 -2.75
N MET A 76 19.28 25.99 -3.26
CA MET A 76 19.18 26.28 -4.70
C MET A 76 20.52 26.48 -5.41
N ASN A 77 21.68 26.32 -4.74
CA ASN A 77 22.99 26.48 -5.36
C ASN A 77 23.26 25.50 -6.53
N TRP A 78 22.49 24.42 -6.67
CA TRP A 78 22.63 23.46 -7.76
C TRP A 78 21.84 23.83 -9.03
N ILE A 79 20.86 24.72 -8.94
CA ILE A 79 19.98 25.05 -10.07
C ILE A 79 20.56 26.19 -10.94
N SER A 80 21.34 27.11 -10.35
CA SER A 80 21.94 28.23 -11.09
C SER A 80 23.00 27.81 -12.11
N LYS A 81 23.62 26.63 -11.95
CA LYS A 81 24.67 26.13 -12.85
C LYS A 81 24.14 25.46 -14.13
N VAL A 82 22.83 25.19 -14.20
CA VAL A 82 22.20 24.55 -15.37
C VAL A 82 21.68 25.58 -16.39
N TYR A 83 21.59 26.86 -15.99
CA TYR A 83 21.08 27.94 -16.82
C TYR A 83 22.11 29.05 -17.13
N SER A 84 23.41 28.76 -16.98
CA SER A 84 24.53 29.64 -17.36
C SER A 84 25.35 29.07 -18.50
#